data_AF-A0A942MTE8-F1
#
_entry.id   AF-A0A942MTE8-F1
#
_cell.length_a   1.000
_cell.length_b   1.000
_cell.length_c   1.000
_cell.angle_alpha   90.00
_cell.angle_beta   90.00
_cell.angle_gamma   90.00
#
_symmetry.space_group_name_H-M   'P 1'
#
loop_
_entity.id
_entity.type
_entity.pdbx_description
1 polymer ?
#
loop_
_entity_poly.entity_id
_entity_poly.type
_entity_poly.pdbx_seq_one_letter_code
_entity_poly.pdbx_strand_id
1 'polypeptide(L)'
;MKQQETNHDTNKIWIEDGQLRTVLDGSLDVAGLSQDLLEKGYYLANDPDDIDSQGWGKGYDPEGYYPNWVFRDGTKWIFANTPRDVRIQEDGDKTYEVGERAKEEIRHWVPYIQNWCRSVD
;
A
#
# COMPACT_ATOMS: atom_id res chain seq x y z
N MET A 1 -20.88 23.98 -8.11
CA MET A 1 -19.83 22.95 -8.13
C MET A 1 -20.02 22.09 -6.90
N LYS A 2 -20.39 20.81 -7.07
CA LYS A 2 -20.45 19.85 -5.95
C LYS A 2 -19.07 19.19 -5.89
N GLN A 3 -18.34 19.42 -4.80
CA GLN A 3 -17.18 18.61 -4.47
C GLN A 3 -17.68 17.18 -4.26
N GLN A 4 -17.19 16.24 -5.06
CA GLN A 4 -17.39 14.83 -4.78
C GLN A 4 -16.46 14.50 -3.61
N GLU A 5 -17.04 14.37 -2.41
CA GLU A 5 -16.39 13.66 -1.32
C GLU A 5 -16.24 12.20 -1.77
N THR A 6 -15.07 11.84 -2.25
CA THR A 6 -14.69 10.44 -2.42
C THR A 6 -14.52 9.85 -1.03
N ASN A 7 -15.60 9.28 -0.48
CA ASN A 7 -15.57 8.47 0.72
C ASN A 7 -14.67 7.26 0.48
N HIS A 8 -13.37 7.38 0.75
CA HIS A 8 -12.40 6.28 0.72
C HIS A 8 -12.45 5.41 2.00
N ASP A 9 -13.41 5.65 2.89
CA ASP A 9 -13.62 4.91 4.15
C ASP A 9 -14.11 3.45 3.96
N THR A 10 -14.24 2.96 2.73
CA THR A 10 -14.85 1.65 2.43
C THR A 10 -13.89 0.55 2.00
N ASN A 11 -12.59 0.81 1.84
CA ASN A 11 -11.69 -0.26 1.41
C ASN A 11 -11.51 -1.26 2.56
N LYS A 12 -11.77 -2.55 2.28
CA LYS A 12 -11.52 -3.62 3.24
C LYS A 12 -10.04 -3.59 3.60
N ILE A 13 -9.71 -3.55 4.89
CA ILE A 13 -8.35 -3.62 5.41
C ILE A 13 -8.22 -4.95 6.16
N TRP A 14 -7.14 -5.69 5.91
CA TRP A 14 -6.86 -6.95 6.63
C TRP A 14 -5.36 -7.16 6.82
N ILE A 15 -5.00 -8.10 7.68
CA ILE A 15 -3.62 -8.58 7.83
C ILE A 15 -3.49 -9.93 7.12
N GLU A 16 -2.45 -10.09 6.32
CA GLU A 16 -2.10 -11.35 5.66
C GLU A 16 -0.58 -11.42 5.46
N ASP A 17 0.01 -12.56 5.80
CA ASP A 17 1.47 -12.77 5.78
C ASP A 17 2.28 -11.66 6.47
N GLY A 18 1.76 -11.14 7.60
CA GLY A 18 2.40 -10.06 8.35
C GLY A 18 2.30 -8.68 7.71
N GLN A 19 1.50 -8.51 6.65
CA GLN A 19 1.30 -7.25 5.95
C GLN A 19 -0.11 -6.71 6.16
N LEU A 20 -0.21 -5.38 6.29
CA LEU A 20 -1.48 -4.68 6.19
C LEU A 20 -1.83 -4.56 4.72
N ARG A 21 -2.98 -5.10 4.31
CA ARG A 21 -3.40 -5.15 2.91
C ARG A 21 -4.75 -4.45 2.72
N THR A 22 -4.91 -3.84 1.55
CA THR A 22 -6.19 -3.31 1.09
C THR A 22 -6.30 -3.40 -0.43
N VAL A 23 -7.53 -3.50 -0.93
CA VAL A 23 -7.81 -3.51 -2.37
C VAL A 23 -7.82 -2.08 -2.88
N LEU A 24 -7.20 -1.85 -4.04
CA LEU A 24 -7.29 -0.63 -4.80
C LEU A 24 -8.42 -0.73 -5.83
N ASP A 25 -9.11 0.38 -6.06
CA ASP A 25 -10.22 0.40 -7.01
C ASP A 25 -9.70 0.61 -8.44
N GLY A 26 -10.02 -0.32 -9.35
CA GLY A 26 -9.66 -0.21 -10.77
C GLY A 26 -8.29 -0.79 -11.13
N SER A 27 -7.76 -0.37 -12.28
CA SER A 27 -6.46 -0.82 -12.79
C SER A 27 -5.38 0.19 -12.46
N LEU A 28 -4.32 -0.25 -11.78
CA LEU A 28 -3.19 0.60 -11.40
C LEU A 28 -2.21 0.80 -12.58
N ASP A 29 -1.82 2.04 -12.81
CA ASP A 29 -0.68 2.42 -13.66
C ASP A 29 0.62 2.36 -12.84
N VAL A 30 1.22 1.16 -12.77
CA VAL A 30 2.42 0.91 -11.95
C VAL A 30 3.61 1.73 -12.43
N ALA A 31 3.79 1.87 -13.75
CA ALA A 31 4.89 2.62 -14.32
C ALA A 31 4.78 4.12 -13.98
N GLY A 32 3.59 4.70 -14.12
CA GLY A 32 3.32 6.09 -13.75
C GLY A 32 3.56 6.36 -12.26
N LEU A 33 3.02 5.48 -11.39
CA LEU A 33 3.25 5.54 -9.94
C LEU A 33 4.75 5.47 -9.61
N SER A 34 5.49 4.56 -10.24
CA SER A 34 6.91 4.34 -9.99
C SER A 34 7.74 5.56 -10.35
N GLN A 35 7.46 6.20 -11.48
CA GLN A 35 8.14 7.42 -11.90
C GLN A 35 7.90 8.57 -10.91
N ASP A 36 6.65 8.80 -10.48
CA ASP A 36 6.34 9.86 -9.51
C ASP A 36 6.96 9.59 -8.13
N LEU A 37 7.01 8.33 -7.68
CA LEU A 37 7.70 7.94 -6.46
C LEU A 37 9.22 8.22 -6.54
N LEU A 38 9.84 7.90 -7.68
CA LEU A 38 11.26 8.17 -7.92
C LEU A 38 11.56 9.68 -7.90
N GLU A 39 10.73 10.48 -8.56
CA GLU A 39 10.84 11.95 -8.57
C GLU A 39 10.69 12.55 -7.16
N LYS A 40 9.88 11.94 -6.31
CA LYS A 40 9.75 12.30 -4.88
C LYS A 40 10.88 11.79 -3.99
N GLY A 41 11.87 11.10 -4.57
CA GLY A 41 13.06 10.61 -3.87
C GLY A 41 12.85 9.33 -3.07
N TYR A 42 11.84 8.53 -3.43
CA TYR A 42 11.72 7.17 -2.89
C TYR A 42 12.66 6.21 -3.60
N TYR A 43 13.20 5.26 -2.85
CA TYR A 43 13.87 4.10 -3.42
C TYR A 43 12.83 3.08 -3.87
N LEU A 44 13.12 2.38 -4.97
CA LEU A 44 12.22 1.44 -5.62
C LEU A 44 12.77 0.02 -5.53
N ALA A 45 11.89 -0.96 -5.33
CA ALA A 45 12.22 -2.38 -5.30
C ALA A 45 12.49 -2.95 -6.69
N ASN A 46 11.59 -2.64 -7.62
CA ASN A 46 11.64 -3.12 -9.00
C ASN A 46 11.96 -1.95 -9.94
N ASP A 47 12.37 -2.31 -11.16
CA ASP A 47 12.50 -1.37 -12.27
C ASP A 47 11.11 -0.76 -12.58
N PRO A 48 10.98 0.56 -12.80
CA PRO A 48 9.71 1.19 -13.18
C PRO A 48 9.02 0.58 -14.40
N ASP A 49 9.77 -0.10 -15.27
CA ASP A 49 9.22 -0.80 -16.44
C ASP A 49 8.65 -2.20 -16.10
N ASP A 50 8.79 -2.66 -14.85
CA ASP A 50 8.17 -3.89 -14.34
C ASP A 50 6.69 -3.65 -13.99
N ILE A 51 5.79 -4.43 -14.60
CA ILE A 51 4.37 -4.06 -14.72
C ILE A 51 3.46 -4.68 -13.68
N ASP A 52 3.89 -5.71 -12.95
CA ASP A 52 3.01 -6.53 -12.11
C ASP A 52 3.18 -6.31 -10.60
N SER A 53 4.22 -5.58 -10.18
CA SER A 53 4.39 -5.15 -8.79
C SER A 53 5.42 -4.04 -8.64
N GLN A 54 5.29 -3.22 -7.60
CA GLN A 54 6.29 -2.23 -7.22
C GLN A 54 6.36 -2.07 -5.71
N GLY A 55 7.58 -2.02 -5.17
CA GLY A 55 7.85 -1.61 -3.79
C GLY A 55 8.54 -0.28 -3.67
N TRP A 56 8.28 0.44 -2.57
CA TRP A 56 8.97 1.71 -2.31
C TRP A 56 9.13 2.06 -0.83
N GLY A 57 10.10 2.93 -0.56
CA GLY A 57 10.39 3.46 0.77
C GLY A 57 11.48 4.52 0.76
N LYS A 58 11.54 5.36 1.80
CA LYS A 58 12.67 6.29 2.02
C LYS A 58 13.92 5.60 2.60
N GLY A 59 13.77 4.33 2.91
CA GLY A 59 14.76 3.41 3.42
C GLY A 59 14.10 2.03 3.57
N TYR A 60 14.87 1.07 4.06
CA TYR A 60 14.34 -0.24 4.42
C TYR A 60 13.53 -0.14 5.72
N ASP A 61 12.51 -0.97 5.84
CA ASP A 61 11.83 -1.22 7.10
C ASP A 61 12.77 -1.96 8.09
N PRO A 62 12.38 -2.16 9.36
CA PRO A 62 13.22 -2.82 10.36
C PRO A 62 13.67 -4.25 9.99
N GLU A 63 13.05 -4.87 8.99
CA GLU A 63 13.35 -6.22 8.52
C GLU A 63 14.13 -6.24 7.19
N GLY A 64 14.48 -5.06 6.66
CA GLY A 64 15.25 -4.93 5.43
C GLY A 64 14.40 -4.90 4.16
N TYR A 65 13.07 -4.82 4.28
CA TYR A 65 12.14 -4.79 3.14
C TYR A 65 11.66 -3.37 2.84
N TYR A 66 11.13 -3.16 1.63
CA TYR A 66 10.46 -1.90 1.34
C TYR A 66 9.13 -1.83 2.11
N PRO A 67 8.87 -0.75 2.86
CA PRO A 67 7.73 -0.66 3.77
C PRO A 67 6.37 -0.64 3.06
N ASN A 68 6.34 -0.35 1.76
CA ASN A 68 5.13 -0.22 0.95
C ASN A 68 5.28 -1.02 -0.35
N TRP A 69 4.22 -1.70 -0.76
CA TRP A 69 4.15 -2.55 -1.94
C TRP A 69 2.80 -2.40 -2.63
N VAL A 70 2.80 -2.47 -3.96
CA VAL A 70 1.62 -2.78 -4.77
C VAL A 70 1.90 -4.02 -5.59
N PHE A 71 0.92 -4.89 -5.70
CA PHE A 71 1.03 -6.08 -6.54
C PHE A 71 -0.36 -6.53 -7.01
N ARG A 72 -0.35 -7.32 -8.08
CA ARG A 72 -1.57 -7.88 -8.65
C ARG A 72 -1.93 -9.22 -8.00
N ASP A 73 -3.16 -9.35 -7.53
CA ASP A 73 -3.76 -10.61 -7.09
C ASP A 73 -4.98 -10.91 -7.97
N GLY A 74 -4.77 -11.80 -8.95
CA GLY A 74 -5.75 -12.08 -10.00
C GLY A 74 -6.11 -10.83 -10.81
N THR A 75 -7.36 -10.38 -10.69
CA THR A 75 -7.85 -9.19 -11.39
C THR A 75 -7.75 -7.91 -10.56
N LYS A 76 -7.34 -8.01 -9.29
CA LYS A 76 -7.32 -6.89 -8.35
C LYS A 76 -5.90 -6.41 -8.09
N TRP A 77 -5.79 -5.12 -7.83
CA TRP A 77 -4.58 -4.52 -7.29
C TRP A 77 -4.67 -4.43 -5.78
N ILE A 78 -3.60 -4.84 -5.11
CA ILE A 78 -3.47 -4.81 -3.67
C ILE A 78 -2.39 -3.81 -3.31
N PHE A 79 -2.71 -2.90 -2.39
CA PHE A 79 -1.71 -2.14 -1.65
C PHE A 79 -1.40 -2.88 -0.35
N ALA A 80 -0.12 -3.06 -0.07
CA ALA A 80 0.38 -3.69 1.14
C ALA A 80 1.44 -2.81 1.81
N ASN A 81 1.44 -2.75 3.15
CA ASN A 81 2.49 -2.10 3.91
C ASN A 81 2.79 -2.84 5.22
N THR A 82 3.97 -2.62 5.78
CA THR A 82 4.35 -3.21 7.07
C THR A 82 3.46 -2.62 8.18
N PRO A 83 2.68 -3.44 8.92
CA PRO A 83 1.80 -2.96 9.98
C PRO A 83 2.64 -2.48 11.17
N ARG A 84 2.23 -1.35 11.75
CA ARG A 84 2.92 -0.75 12.92
C ARG A 84 2.22 -1.01 14.24
N ASP A 85 0.99 -1.50 14.19
CA ASP A 85 0.24 -1.94 15.36
C ASP A 85 0.64 -3.39 15.64
N VAL A 86 1.54 -3.57 16.60
CA VAL A 86 2.08 -4.87 16.99
C VAL A 86 1.78 -5.10 18.47
N ARG A 87 1.15 -6.23 18.76
CA ARG A 87 1.02 -6.76 20.11
C ARG A 87 2.09 -7.82 20.33
N ILE A 88 2.86 -7.68 21.40
CA ILE A 88 3.83 -8.69 21.84
C ILE A 88 3.09 -9.66 22.77
N GLN A 89 3.17 -10.96 22.47
CA GLN A 89 2.60 -12.04 23.27
C GLN A 89 3.55 -12.43 24.43
N GLU A 90 3.06 -13.23 25.37
CA GLU A 90 3.81 -13.62 26.56
C GLU A 90 5.06 -14.47 26.25
N ASP A 91 5.05 -15.20 25.14
CA ASP A 91 6.19 -15.98 24.61
C ASP A 91 7.19 -15.12 23.81
N GLY A 92 6.88 -13.83 23.60
CA GLY A 92 7.68 -12.90 22.82
C GLY A 92 7.28 -12.81 21.35
N ASP A 93 6.30 -13.60 20.89
CA ASP A 93 5.83 -13.54 19.51
C ASP A 93 5.08 -12.24 19.22
N LYS A 94 5.19 -11.77 17.98
CA LYS A 94 4.53 -10.54 17.52
C LYS A 94 3.27 -10.89 16.75
N THR A 95 2.15 -10.32 17.17
CA THR A 95 0.89 -10.35 16.42
C THR A 95 0.60 -8.96 15.86
N TYR A 96 0.43 -8.87 14.55
CA TYR A 96 0.04 -7.64 13.87
C TYR A 96 -1.48 -7.45 13.93
N GLU A 97 -1.92 -6.22 14.14
CA GLU A 97 -3.34 -5.88 14.30
C GLU A 97 -3.74 -4.72 13.37
N VAL A 98 -5.03 -4.62 13.04
CA VAL A 98 -5.59 -3.45 12.35
C VAL A 98 -5.98 -2.40 13.40
N GLY A 99 -4.98 -1.67 13.89
CA GLY A 99 -5.16 -0.58 14.84
C GLY A 99 -5.32 0.79 14.18
N GLU A 100 -5.19 1.86 14.97
CA GLU A 100 -5.32 3.22 14.43
C GLU A 100 -4.14 3.62 13.53
N ARG A 101 -2.92 3.15 13.81
CA ARG A 101 -1.76 3.46 12.95
C ARG A 101 -1.89 2.81 11.59
N ALA A 102 -2.39 1.57 11.55
CA ALA A 102 -2.74 0.89 10.32
C ALA A 102 -3.74 1.72 9.49
N LYS A 103 -4.81 2.22 10.13
CA LYS A 103 -5.79 3.09 9.45
C LYS A 103 -5.22 4.43 9.01
N GLU A 104 -4.27 4.99 9.74
CA GLU A 104 -3.57 6.24 9.35
C GLU A 104 -2.72 6.04 8.10
N GLU A 105 -1.93 4.95 8.03
CA GLU A 105 -1.13 4.63 6.85
C GLU A 105 -2.03 4.41 5.62
N ILE A 106 -3.15 3.72 5.77
CA ILE A 106 -4.14 3.54 4.70
C ILE A 106 -4.73 4.89 4.27
N ARG A 107 -5.16 5.73 5.22
CA ARG A 107 -5.69 7.08 4.93
C ARG A 107 -4.66 7.99 4.26
N HIS A 108 -3.37 7.73 4.46
CA HIS A 108 -2.30 8.46 3.81
C HIS A 108 -2.02 7.95 2.39
N TRP A 109 -1.77 6.64 2.24
CA TRP A 109 -1.25 6.07 1.00
C TRP A 109 -2.34 5.76 -0.02
N VAL A 110 -3.49 5.24 0.40
CA VAL A 110 -4.53 4.82 -0.56
C VAL A 110 -4.99 5.97 -1.44
N PRO A 111 -5.34 7.17 -0.93
CA PRO A 111 -5.76 8.26 -1.81
C PRO A 111 -4.66 8.68 -2.80
N TYR A 112 -3.40 8.61 -2.39
CA TYR A 112 -2.27 8.91 -3.27
C TYR A 112 -2.14 7.89 -4.41
N ILE A 113 -2.15 6.60 -4.08
CA ILE A 113 -2.04 5.50 -5.06
C ILE A 113 -3.27 5.48 -5.96
N GLN A 114 -4.45 5.75 -5.41
CA GLN A 114 -5.73 5.73 -6.12
C GLN A 114 -5.78 6.75 -7.28
N ASN A 115 -4.98 7.82 -7.24
CA ASN A 115 -4.83 8.77 -8.35
C ASN A 115 -4.16 8.15 -9.59
N TRP A 116 -3.47 7.03 -9.43
CA TRP A 116 -2.84 6.26 -10.50
C TRP A 116 -3.72 5.10 -10.99
N CYS A 117 -4.86 4.88 -10.34
CA CYS A 117 -5.83 3.90 -10.78
C CYS A 117 -6.79 4.51 -11.79
N ARG A 118 -7.10 3.74 -12.84
CA ARG A 118 -8.15 4.07 -13.79
C ARG A 118 -9.35 3.19 -13.56
N SER A 119 -10.54 3.78 -13.63
CA SER A 119 -11.78 3.02 -13.66
C SER A 119 -11.71 1.98 -14.79
N VAL A 120 -12.08 0.76 -14.46
CA VAL A 120 -12.37 -0.25 -15.47
C VAL A 120 -13.80 0.02 -15.97
N ASP A 121 -13.90 0.49 -17.21
CA ASP A 121 -15.19 0.69 -17.91
C ASP A 121 -15.94 -0.64 -18.09
#